data_AF-A0AA43JNV0-F1
#
_entry.id   AF-A0AA43JNV0-F1
#
_cell.length_a   1.000
_cell.length_b   1.000
_cell.length_c   1.000
_cell.angle_alpha   90.00
_cell.angle_beta   90.00
_cell.angle_gamma   90.00
#
_symmetry.space_group_name_H-M   'P 1'
#
loop_
_entity.id
_entity.type
_entity.pdbx_description
1 polymer ?
#
loop_
_entity_poly.entity_id
_entity_poly.type
_entity_poly.pdbx_seq_one_letter_code
_entity_poly.pdbx_strand_id
1 'polypeptide(L)'
;MRLKHDEDGFTLVELMVVVLIIAILIAIAIPTFLGARTRAQDRAVQSDLRNSLSAAKVIYADTNADYNFGVPELDRVHAGIAYVAGLAPTTDQVGFVILPNADGLADQAVMFVAQSKSGTWFCLWDEGSGSAAGTYFGQDATMTFATLADCQNGW
;
A
#
# COMPACT_ATOMS: atom_id res chain seq x y z
N MET A 1 37.68 -18.50 -55.30
CA MET A 1 36.22 -18.67 -55.18
C MET A 1 35.71 -17.51 -54.33
N ARG A 2 35.05 -16.52 -54.94
CA ARG A 2 34.63 -15.28 -54.26
C ARG A 2 33.16 -15.45 -53.90
N LEU A 3 32.87 -15.61 -52.62
CA LEU A 3 31.50 -15.74 -52.11
C LEU A 3 30.79 -14.40 -52.32
N LYS A 4 29.77 -14.37 -53.20
CA LYS A 4 28.84 -13.26 -53.27
C LYS A 4 28.06 -13.24 -51.96
N HIS A 5 28.15 -12.14 -51.21
CA HIS A 5 27.20 -11.84 -50.16
C HIS A 5 25.90 -11.41 -50.87
N ASP A 6 24.82 -12.15 -50.67
CA ASP A 6 23.47 -11.65 -50.96
C ASP A 6 23.17 -10.62 -49.86
N GLU A 7 23.20 -9.34 -50.22
CA GLU A 7 22.71 -8.26 -49.38
C GLU A 7 21.18 -8.23 -49.50
N ASP A 8 20.51 -9.08 -48.73
CA ASP A 8 19.05 -9.04 -48.58
C ASP A 8 18.66 -7.74 -47.85
N GLY A 9 18.22 -6.76 -48.63
CA GLY A 9 17.72 -5.48 -48.14
C GLY A 9 16.32 -5.60 -47.55
N PHE A 10 16.15 -5.11 -46.32
CA PHE A 10 14.86 -5.02 -45.63
C PHE A 10 13.84 -4.26 -46.49
N THR A 11 12.67 -4.83 -46.76
CA THR A 11 11.66 -4.14 -47.57
C THR A 11 10.87 -3.14 -46.73
N LEU A 12 10.47 -2.01 -47.31
CA LEU A 12 9.59 -1.04 -46.63
C LEU A 12 8.26 -1.68 -46.20
N VAL A 13 7.75 -2.63 -46.99
CA VAL A 13 6.50 -3.35 -46.70
C VAL A 13 6.63 -4.20 -45.44
N GLU A 14 7.77 -4.87 -45.26
CA GLU A 14 8.05 -5.71 -44.10
C GLU A 14 8.07 -4.88 -42.81
N LEU A 15 8.68 -3.69 -42.85
CA LEU A 15 8.65 -2.76 -41.72
C LEU A 15 7.23 -2.25 -41.43
N MET A 16 6.43 -1.96 -42.47
CA MET A 16 5.03 -1.50 -42.32
C MET A 16 4.13 -2.53 -41.62
N VAL A 17 4.24 -3.81 -41.96
CA VAL A 17 3.45 -4.86 -41.30
C VAL A 17 3.86 -5.04 -39.85
N VAL A 18 5.16 -4.94 -39.55
CA VAL A 18 5.67 -5.05 -38.18
C VAL A 18 5.12 -3.93 -37.28
N VAL A 19 5.15 -2.67 -37.73
CA VAL A 19 4.61 -1.57 -36.93
C VAL A 19 3.10 -1.65 -36.76
N LEU A 20 2.37 -2.20 -37.75
CA LEU A 20 0.93 -2.45 -37.65
C LEU A 20 0.62 -3.48 -36.56
N ILE A 21 1.37 -4.58 -36.50
CA ILE A 21 1.18 -5.62 -35.48
C ILE A 21 1.50 -5.06 -34.09
N ILE A 22 2.62 -4.32 -33.95
CA ILE A 22 2.99 -3.68 -32.68
C ILE A 22 1.90 -2.71 -32.21
N ALA A 23 1.30 -1.93 -33.10
CA ALA A 23 0.23 -1.00 -32.76
C ALA A 23 -1.00 -1.72 -32.16
N ILE A 24 -1.39 -2.86 -32.72
CA ILE A 24 -2.50 -3.68 -32.21
C ILE A 24 -2.19 -4.23 -30.82
N LEU A 25 -0.95 -4.73 -30.62
CA LEU A 25 -0.54 -5.27 -29.32
C LEU A 25 -0.53 -4.19 -28.23
N ILE A 26 -0.01 -3.00 -28.54
CA ILE A 26 0.05 -1.87 -27.60
C ILE A 26 -1.35 -1.41 -27.20
N ALA A 27 -2.31 -1.38 -28.13
CA ALA A 27 -3.68 -0.94 -27.86
C ALA A 27 -4.35 -1.76 -26.73
N ILE A 28 -4.04 -3.06 -26.63
CA ILE A 28 -4.55 -3.95 -25.58
C ILE A 28 -3.64 -3.92 -24.34
N ALA A 29 -2.33 -3.85 -24.53
CA ALA A 29 -1.35 -3.93 -23.46
C ALA A 29 -1.34 -2.69 -22.54
N ILE A 30 -1.51 -1.48 -23.06
CA ILE A 30 -1.47 -0.24 -22.25
C ILE A 30 -2.56 -0.24 -21.15
N PRO A 31 -3.86 -0.33 -21.47
CA PRO A 31 -4.90 -0.22 -20.43
C PRO A 31 -4.79 -1.34 -19.38
N THR A 32 -4.44 -2.55 -19.81
CA THR A 32 -4.27 -3.69 -18.90
C THR A 32 -3.06 -3.50 -17.98
N PHE A 33 -1.94 -3.01 -18.52
CA PHE A 33 -0.73 -2.69 -17.75
C PHE A 33 -0.96 -1.58 -16.74
N LEU A 34 -1.67 -0.50 -17.11
CA LEU A 34 -2.00 0.61 -16.19
C LEU A 34 -2.86 0.12 -15.02
N GLY A 35 -3.88 -0.69 -15.28
CA GLY A 35 -4.70 -1.29 -14.23
C GLY A 35 -3.90 -2.23 -13.32
N ALA A 36 -3.00 -3.03 -13.89
CA ALA A 36 -2.14 -3.92 -13.12
C ALA A 36 -1.17 -3.14 -12.22
N ARG A 37 -0.57 -2.06 -12.73
CA ARG A 37 0.31 -1.17 -11.96
C ARG A 37 -0.41 -0.53 -10.78
N THR A 38 -1.62 -0.01 -11.00
CA THR A 38 -2.46 0.61 -9.95
C THR A 38 -2.72 -0.38 -8.82
N ARG A 39 -3.19 -1.59 -9.15
CA ARG A 39 -3.44 -2.65 -8.17
C ARG A 39 -2.16 -3.09 -7.43
N ALA A 40 -1.02 -3.11 -8.12
CA ALA A 40 0.25 -3.45 -7.49
C ALA A 40 0.68 -2.39 -6.46
N GLN A 41 0.48 -1.10 -6.76
CA GLN A 41 0.74 0.00 -5.84
C GLN A 41 -0.15 -0.08 -4.60
N ASP A 42 -1.45 -0.33 -4.79
CA ASP A 42 -2.41 -0.47 -3.68
C ASP A 42 -2.05 -1.66 -2.79
N ARG A 43 -1.71 -2.80 -3.39
CA ARG A 43 -1.29 -4.01 -2.66
C ARG A 43 0.01 -3.81 -1.87
N ALA A 44 0.94 -3.01 -2.39
CA ALA A 44 2.18 -2.69 -1.68
C ALA A 44 1.86 -1.97 -0.36
N VAL A 45 1.05 -0.91 -0.43
CA VAL A 45 0.64 -0.15 0.77
C VAL A 45 -0.17 -1.00 1.75
N GLN A 46 -1.09 -1.82 1.23
CA GLN A 46 -1.83 -2.78 2.04
C GLN A 46 -0.90 -3.77 2.78
N SER A 47 0.19 -4.21 2.14
CA SER A 47 1.20 -5.05 2.77
C SER A 47 1.95 -4.29 3.87
N ASP A 48 2.34 -3.05 3.61
CA ASP A 48 3.04 -2.21 4.59
C ASP A 48 2.19 -1.96 5.83
N LEU A 49 0.89 -1.68 5.66
CA LEU A 49 -0.05 -1.55 6.78
C LEU A 49 -0.17 -2.85 7.60
N ARG A 50 -0.21 -4.02 6.95
CA ARG A 50 -0.25 -5.32 7.65
C ARG A 50 1.05 -5.60 8.42
N ASN A 51 2.19 -5.26 7.83
CA ASN A 51 3.49 -5.36 8.49
C ASN A 51 3.58 -4.40 9.69
N SER A 52 3.01 -3.20 9.56
CA SER A 52 2.90 -2.22 10.64
C SER A 52 2.05 -2.74 11.80
N LEU A 53 0.89 -3.35 11.50
CA LEU A 53 0.08 -4.02 12.51
C LEU A 53 0.84 -5.15 13.21
N SER A 54 1.55 -5.98 12.44
CA SER A 54 2.38 -7.04 13.01
C SER A 54 3.41 -6.48 13.99
N ALA A 55 4.08 -5.38 13.63
CA ALA A 55 5.03 -4.70 14.50
C ALA A 55 4.34 -4.16 15.77
N ALA A 56 3.21 -3.49 15.62
CA ALA A 56 2.42 -2.97 16.74
C ALA A 56 1.97 -4.08 17.70
N LYS A 57 1.54 -5.24 17.17
CA LYS A 57 1.10 -6.39 17.97
C LYS A 57 2.23 -7.02 18.79
N VAL A 58 3.45 -7.03 18.26
CA VAL A 58 4.63 -7.44 19.03
C VAL A 58 4.84 -6.51 20.22
N ILE A 59 4.82 -5.19 19.97
CA ILE A 59 5.00 -4.19 21.03
C ILE A 59 3.87 -4.26 22.07
N TYR A 60 2.63 -4.45 21.61
CA TYR A 60 1.46 -4.62 22.47
C TYR A 60 1.61 -5.81 23.43
N ALA A 61 2.11 -6.94 22.93
CA ALA A 61 2.36 -8.12 23.75
C ALA A 61 3.45 -7.87 24.81
N ASP A 62 4.48 -7.09 24.46
CA ASP A 62 5.59 -6.74 25.37
C ASP A 62 5.21 -5.66 26.39
N THR A 63 4.21 -4.82 26.08
CA THR A 63 3.83 -3.62 26.87
C THR A 63 2.54 -3.85 27.66
N ASN A 64 2.38 -5.02 28.29
CA ASN A 64 1.20 -5.36 29.11
C ASN A 64 -0.15 -5.14 28.38
N ALA A 65 -0.23 -5.48 27.09
CA ALA A 65 -1.43 -5.29 26.28
C ALA A 65 -1.83 -3.81 26.12
N ASP A 66 -0.86 -2.97 25.75
CA ASP A 66 -1.02 -1.53 25.54
C ASP A 66 -0.27 -1.08 24.27
N TYR A 67 -0.88 -0.21 23.47
CA TYR A 67 -0.27 0.37 22.26
C TYR A 67 0.57 1.62 22.52
N ASN A 68 0.97 1.89 23.76
CA ASN A 68 1.85 2.99 24.12
C ASN A 68 3.26 2.86 23.53
N PHE A 69 3.44 3.31 22.29
CA PHE A 69 4.70 3.31 21.57
C PHE A 69 4.87 4.54 20.65
N GLY A 70 6.10 4.80 20.21
CA GLY A 70 6.42 5.82 19.21
C GLY A 70 7.03 5.23 17.94
N VAL A 71 7.48 6.14 17.06
CA VAL A 71 8.25 5.79 15.85
C VAL A 71 9.48 4.93 16.18
N PRO A 72 10.32 5.26 17.19
CA PRO A 72 11.53 4.50 17.45
C PRO A 72 11.26 3.03 17.79
N GLU A 73 10.16 2.74 18.49
CA GLU A 73 9.78 1.38 18.86
C GLU A 73 9.33 0.58 17.63
N LEU A 74 8.54 1.18 16.73
CA LEU A 74 8.14 0.55 15.47
C LEU A 74 9.34 0.28 14.55
N ASP A 75 10.26 1.23 14.43
CA ASP A 75 11.48 1.08 13.62
C ASP A 75 12.36 -0.09 14.10
N ARG A 76 12.38 -0.35 15.41
CA ARG A 76 13.14 -1.48 15.98
C ARG A 76 12.56 -2.83 15.60
N VAL A 77 11.24 -2.91 15.41
CA VAL A 77 10.57 -4.16 15.03
C VAL A 77 10.54 -4.33 13.51
N HIS A 78 10.35 -3.24 12.75
CA HIS A 78 10.30 -3.29 11.30
C HIS A 78 10.93 -2.05 10.64
N ALA A 79 12.26 -2.07 10.49
CA ALA A 79 13.06 -1.00 9.90
C ALA A 79 12.83 -0.77 8.39
N GLY A 80 12.01 -1.57 7.71
CA GLY A 80 11.74 -1.46 6.28
C GLY A 80 10.64 -0.46 5.90
N ILE A 81 9.95 0.14 6.88
CA ILE A 81 8.83 1.07 6.67
C ILE A 81 9.20 2.41 7.32
N ALA A 82 8.96 3.51 6.62
CA ALA A 82 9.14 4.84 7.18
C ALA A 82 7.88 5.28 7.95
N TYR A 83 7.93 5.22 9.28
CA TYR A 83 6.82 5.62 10.13
C TYR A 83 6.83 7.13 10.44
N VAL A 84 5.65 7.72 10.53
CA VAL A 84 5.45 9.09 11.03
C VAL A 84 4.32 9.14 12.04
N ALA A 85 4.49 9.93 13.09
CA ALA A 85 3.40 10.20 14.03
C ALA A 85 2.38 11.14 13.39
N GLY A 86 1.10 10.82 13.56
CA GLY A 86 -0.02 11.55 12.98
C GLY A 86 -0.54 10.93 11.69
N LEU A 87 -1.69 11.44 11.25
CA LEU A 87 -2.48 10.84 10.19
C LEU A 87 -2.24 11.43 8.81
N ALA A 88 -1.19 12.24 8.64
CA ALA A 88 -0.84 12.90 7.38
C ALA A 88 0.52 12.46 6.81
N PRO A 89 0.70 11.16 6.49
CA PRO A 89 1.91 10.69 5.86
C PRO A 89 1.99 11.12 4.39
N THR A 90 3.21 11.12 3.85
CA THR A 90 3.46 11.24 2.41
C THR A 90 3.40 9.87 1.71
N THR A 91 3.45 9.85 0.37
CA THR A 91 3.19 8.66 -0.49
C THR A 91 4.23 7.51 -0.40
N ASP A 92 5.11 7.50 0.60
CA ASP A 92 6.04 6.39 0.89
C ASP A 92 6.20 6.19 2.42
N GLN A 93 5.26 6.70 3.20
CA GLN A 93 5.28 6.65 4.66
C GLN A 93 3.99 6.01 5.19
N VAL A 94 4.10 5.42 6.37
CA VAL A 94 2.95 4.99 7.16
C VAL A 94 2.77 5.96 8.32
N GLY A 95 1.64 6.64 8.33
CA GLY A 95 1.21 7.46 9.46
C GLY A 95 0.54 6.59 10.50
N PHE A 96 0.70 6.93 11.78
CA PHE A 96 -0.04 6.26 12.84
C PHE A 96 -0.45 7.22 13.95
N VAL A 97 -1.50 6.83 14.66
CA VAL A 97 -1.91 7.47 15.91
C VAL A 97 -2.44 6.41 16.86
N ILE A 98 -2.20 6.63 18.14
CA ILE A 98 -2.74 5.81 19.23
C ILE A 98 -3.97 6.54 19.76
N LEU A 99 -5.05 5.80 19.92
CA LEU A 99 -6.34 6.34 20.34
C LEU A 99 -6.91 5.52 21.50
N PRO A 100 -7.88 6.08 22.23
CA PRO A 100 -8.75 5.27 23.06
C PRO A 100 -9.51 4.22 22.23
N ASN A 101 -9.80 3.06 22.82
CA ASN A 101 -10.71 2.08 22.20
C ASN A 101 -12.16 2.56 22.21
N ALA A 102 -13.07 1.78 21.62
CA ALA A 102 -14.50 2.13 21.58
C ALA A 102 -15.16 2.30 22.96
N ASP A 103 -14.58 1.73 24.02
CA ASP A 103 -15.03 1.88 25.41
C ASP A 103 -14.39 3.07 26.14
N GLY A 104 -13.50 3.83 25.48
CA GLY A 104 -12.81 4.99 26.05
C GLY A 104 -11.57 4.67 26.88
N LEU A 105 -11.07 3.43 26.84
CA LEU A 105 -9.79 3.06 27.46
C LEU A 105 -8.65 3.60 26.61
N ALA A 106 -7.80 4.44 27.20
CA ALA A 106 -6.64 5.03 26.54
C ALA A 106 -5.65 3.97 26.06
N ASP A 107 -5.00 4.26 24.93
CA ASP A 107 -3.89 3.47 24.37
C ASP A 107 -4.23 2.00 24.04
N GLN A 108 -5.52 1.68 23.93
CA GLN A 108 -6.02 0.35 23.59
C GLN A 108 -6.34 0.21 22.09
N ALA A 109 -6.21 1.28 21.31
CA ALA A 109 -6.39 1.27 19.87
C ALA A 109 -5.24 1.95 19.13
N VAL A 110 -4.90 1.42 17.95
CA VAL A 110 -3.98 2.04 17.02
C VAL A 110 -4.59 2.14 15.64
N MET A 111 -4.39 3.26 14.97
CA MET A 111 -4.73 3.46 13.58
C MET A 111 -3.48 3.71 12.76
N PHE A 112 -3.32 2.96 11.68
CA PHE A 112 -2.33 3.16 10.65
C PHE A 112 -2.99 3.67 9.38
N VAL A 113 -2.38 4.65 8.72
CA VAL A 113 -2.83 5.21 7.45
C VAL A 113 -1.67 5.32 6.48
N ALA A 114 -1.94 5.11 5.19
CA ALA A 114 -0.95 5.29 4.14
C ALA A 114 -1.62 5.57 2.80
N GLN A 115 -0.93 6.32 1.94
CA GLN A 115 -1.40 6.62 0.60
C GLN A 115 -0.67 5.78 -0.44
N SER A 116 -1.42 5.11 -1.30
CA SER A 116 -0.88 4.46 -2.48
C SER A 116 -0.46 5.48 -3.53
N LYS A 117 0.55 5.11 -4.34
CA LYS A 117 0.98 5.88 -5.52
C LYS A 117 -0.11 5.99 -6.59
N SER A 118 -1.18 5.22 -6.48
CA SER A 118 -2.41 5.38 -7.28
C SER A 118 -3.24 6.60 -6.87
N GLY A 119 -3.05 7.12 -5.65
CA GLY A 119 -3.85 8.18 -5.04
C GLY A 119 -4.85 7.68 -3.98
N THR A 120 -5.12 6.38 -3.90
CA THR A 120 -6.04 5.80 -2.90
C THR A 120 -5.40 5.78 -1.52
N TRP A 121 -6.16 6.17 -0.51
CA TRP A 121 -5.76 6.08 0.89
C TRP A 121 -6.30 4.79 1.50
N PHE A 122 -5.46 4.16 2.32
CA PHE A 122 -5.82 2.98 3.08
C PHE A 122 -5.62 3.24 4.55
N CYS A 123 -6.52 2.68 5.36
CA CYS A 123 -6.35 2.65 6.80
C CYS A 123 -6.52 1.24 7.35
N LEU A 124 -5.89 1.04 8.50
CA LEU A 124 -5.98 -0.15 9.31
C LEU A 124 -6.15 0.30 10.75
N TRP A 125 -7.21 -0.17 11.38
CA TRP A 125 -7.47 0.06 12.79
C TRP A 125 -7.34 -1.24 13.54
N ASP A 126 -6.76 -1.21 14.73
CA ASP A 126 -6.78 -2.36 15.63
C ASP A 126 -7.08 -1.94 17.05
N GLU A 127 -8.06 -2.60 17.66
CA GLU A 127 -8.35 -2.52 19.10
C GLU A 127 -7.91 -3.80 19.80
N GLY A 128 -7.01 -3.65 20.77
CA GLY A 128 -6.49 -4.78 21.55
C GLY A 128 -7.47 -5.31 22.59
N SER A 129 -8.44 -4.49 23.03
CA SER A 129 -9.43 -4.84 24.03
C SER A 129 -10.71 -4.01 23.88
N GLY A 130 -11.76 -4.44 24.57
CA GLY A 130 -13.05 -3.75 24.62
C GLY A 130 -14.13 -4.33 23.72
N SER A 131 -15.27 -3.65 23.68
CA SER A 131 -16.49 -4.09 22.99
C SER A 131 -16.34 -4.16 21.46
N ALA A 132 -15.38 -3.41 20.91
CA ALA A 132 -15.02 -3.43 19.49
C ALA A 132 -13.60 -3.99 19.26
N ALA A 133 -13.10 -4.84 20.16
CA ALA A 133 -11.82 -5.51 19.99
C ALA A 133 -11.76 -6.25 18.64
N GLY A 134 -10.73 -5.94 17.85
CA GLY A 134 -10.60 -6.48 16.51
C GLY A 134 -9.75 -5.61 15.59
N THR A 135 -9.46 -6.16 14.42
CA THR A 135 -8.74 -5.47 13.35
C THR A 135 -9.70 -5.11 12.22
N TYR A 136 -9.70 -3.85 11.81
CA TYR A 136 -10.57 -3.30 10.79
C TYR A 136 -9.76 -2.65 9.68
N PHE A 137 -10.34 -2.61 8.49
CA PHE A 137 -9.69 -2.18 7.26
C PHE A 137 -10.60 -1.23 6.50
N GLY A 138 -10.04 -0.15 5.98
CA GLY A 138 -10.78 0.76 5.13
C GLY A 138 -9.95 1.43 4.05
N GLN A 139 -10.65 2.04 3.10
CA GLN A 139 -10.06 2.83 2.02
C GLN A 139 -10.90 4.07 1.70
N ASP A 140 -10.25 5.15 1.27
CA ASP A 140 -10.90 6.40 0.87
C ASP A 140 -10.08 7.08 -0.23
N ALA A 141 -10.71 7.92 -1.04
CA ALA A 141 -10.04 8.75 -2.03
C ALA A 141 -9.51 10.08 -1.45
N THR A 142 -9.97 10.51 -0.28
CA THR A 142 -9.86 11.91 0.21
C THR A 142 -9.25 12.09 1.61
N MET A 143 -8.69 11.03 2.20
CA MET A 143 -7.92 11.10 3.46
C MET A 143 -8.73 11.64 4.66
N THR A 144 -9.86 11.02 4.94
CA THR A 144 -10.83 11.44 5.97
C THR A 144 -10.77 10.60 7.25
N PHE A 145 -9.79 9.71 7.39
CA PHE A 145 -9.69 8.79 8.52
C PHE A 145 -9.36 9.52 9.83
N ALA A 146 -10.27 9.46 10.79
CA ALA A 146 -10.06 9.99 12.15
C ALA A 146 -10.53 9.01 13.24
N THR A 147 -11.39 8.07 12.88
CA THR A 147 -12.09 7.18 13.82
C THR A 147 -12.17 5.75 13.30
N LEU A 148 -12.50 4.82 14.19
CA LEU A 148 -12.77 3.41 13.84
C LEU A 148 -13.74 3.28 12.66
N ALA A 149 -14.81 4.08 12.63
CA ALA A 149 -15.87 3.97 11.62
C ALA A 149 -15.34 4.21 10.20
N ASP A 150 -14.31 5.05 10.06
CA ASP A 150 -13.70 5.36 8.77
C ASP A 150 -12.90 4.16 8.22
N CYS A 151 -12.53 3.21 9.09
CA CYS A 151 -11.77 2.00 8.75
C CYS A 151 -12.61 0.72 8.71
N GLN A 152 -13.93 0.81 8.48
CA GLN A 152 -14.83 -0.35 8.45
C GLN A 152 -15.46 -0.64 7.08
N ASN A 153 -15.08 0.10 6.04
CA ASN A 153 -15.65 -0.06 4.69
C ASN A 153 -14.93 -1.12 3.83
N GLY A 154 -13.89 -1.77 4.36
CA GLY A 154 -13.10 -2.75 3.63
C GLY A 154 -12.11 -2.11 2.65
N TRP A 155 -11.22 -2.93 2.11
CA TRP A 155 -10.36 -2.58 0.98
C TRP A 155 -11.00 -2.97 -0.35
#